data_AF-A0A967VQE7-F1
#
_entry.id   AF-A0A967VQE7-F1
#
_cell.length_a   1.000
_cell.length_b   1.000
_cell.length_c   1.000
_cell.angle_alpha   90.00
_cell.angle_beta   90.00
_cell.angle_gamma   90.00
#
_symmetry.space_group_name_H-M   'P 1'
#
loop_
_entity.id
_entity.type
_entity.pdbx_description
1 polymer ?
#
loop_
_entity_poly.entity_id
_entity_poly.type
_entity_poly.pdbx_seq_one_letter_code
_entity_poly.pdbx_strand_id
1 'polypeptide(L)'
;MKRNTLLTATVLLGAALATSACDEGLADINENPNAPKDVPAQVILPQAIQGTVEEIYGNWFNLEFTGLFAQHWAKIQYVEEDQYDLRPASISNWWEDLYARDLKDWQLIIEKGQEPRS
;
A
#
# COMPACT_ATOMS: atom_id res chain seq x y z
N MET A 1 16.40 -51.75 34.73
CA MET A 1 17.47 -51.10 33.94
C MET A 1 17.01 -50.78 32.51
N LYS A 2 16.60 -51.75 31.69
CA LYS A 2 16.16 -51.53 30.28
C LYS A 2 15.03 -50.50 30.08
N ARG A 3 14.05 -50.42 31.01
CA ARG A 3 12.91 -49.47 30.93
C ARG A 3 13.32 -48.00 31.10
N ASN A 4 14.29 -47.72 31.99
CA ASN A 4 14.82 -46.36 32.14
C ASN A 4 15.69 -45.99 30.94
N THR A 5 16.48 -46.92 30.40
CA THR A 5 17.27 -46.68 29.19
C THR A 5 16.39 -46.37 27.96
N LEU A 6 15.25 -47.06 27.83
CA LEU A 6 14.24 -46.76 26.79
C LEU A 6 13.60 -45.38 26.99
N LEU A 7 13.21 -45.02 28.22
CA LEU A 7 12.66 -43.69 28.52
C LEU A 7 13.66 -42.57 28.20
N THR A 8 14.93 -42.74 28.59
CA THR A 8 15.97 -41.75 28.27
C THR A 8 16.20 -41.62 26.77
N ALA A 9 16.18 -42.72 26.03
CA ALA A 9 16.32 -42.71 24.57
C ALA A 9 15.14 -41.99 23.89
N THR A 10 13.91 -42.19 24.36
CA THR A 10 12.72 -41.50 23.84
C THR A 10 12.77 -40.00 24.10
N VAL A 11 13.23 -39.57 25.29
CA VAL A 11 13.37 -38.14 25.62
C VAL A 11 14.46 -37.49 24.75
N LEU A 12 15.59 -38.16 24.55
CA LEU A 12 16.67 -37.65 23.70
C LEU A 12 16.26 -37.54 22.23
N LEU A 13 15.50 -38.52 21.72
CA LEU A 13 14.97 -38.47 20.36
C LEU A 13 13.94 -37.35 20.19
N GLY A 14 13.05 -37.16 21.18
CA GLY A 14 12.09 -36.06 21.20
C GLY A 14 12.75 -34.68 21.23
N ALA A 15 13.82 -34.53 22.02
CA ALA A 15 14.60 -33.30 22.08
C ALA A 15 15.32 -32.99 20.74
N ALA A 16 15.90 -34.00 20.09
CA ALA A 16 16.56 -33.84 18.80
C ALA A 16 15.58 -33.42 17.68
N LEU A 17 14.36 -34.00 17.68
CA LEU A 17 13.31 -33.65 16.73
C LEU A 17 12.73 -32.24 16.98
N ALA A 18 12.66 -31.80 18.24
CA ALA A 18 12.21 -30.46 18.58
C ALA A 18 13.20 -29.37 18.10
N THR A 19 14.51 -29.64 18.13
CA THR A 19 15.52 -28.71 17.62
C THR A 19 15.57 -28.61 16.10
N SER A 20 15.08 -29.62 15.36
CA SER A 20 14.99 -29.58 13.89
C SER A 20 13.70 -28.94 13.36
N ALA A 21 12.75 -28.59 14.24
CA ALA A 21 11.45 -28.04 13.84
C ALA A 21 11.42 -26.49 13.78
N CYS A 22 12.48 -25.81 14.21
CA CYS A 22 12.64 -24.37 13.99
C CYS A 22 13.09 -24.13 12.55
N ASP A 23 12.15 -23.84 11.66
CA ASP A 23 12.41 -23.46 10.27
C ASP A 23 12.56 -21.93 10.17
N GLU A 24 13.63 -21.47 9.51
CA GLU A 24 13.85 -20.04 9.22
C GLU A 24 12.96 -19.55 8.07
N GLY A 25 12.36 -20.47 7.29
CA GLY A 25 11.56 -20.17 6.08
C GLY A 25 10.16 -19.58 6.32
N LEU A 26 9.73 -19.36 7.56
CA LEU A 26 8.45 -18.70 7.88
C LEU A 26 8.44 -17.21 7.47
N ALA A 27 9.61 -16.56 7.39
CA ALA A 27 9.70 -15.20 6.89
C ALA A 27 9.52 -15.17 5.36
N ASP A 28 10.20 -16.07 4.65
CA ASP A 28 10.25 -16.09 3.19
C ASP A 28 8.89 -16.41 2.54
N ILE A 29 8.07 -17.26 3.17
CA ILE A 29 6.72 -17.58 2.67
C ILE A 29 5.76 -16.37 2.72
N ASN A 30 6.05 -15.37 3.55
CA ASN A 30 5.26 -14.14 3.66
C ASN A 30 5.75 -13.05 2.69
N GLU A 31 6.84 -13.27 1.96
CA GLU A 31 7.19 -12.38 0.86
C GLU A 31 6.21 -12.56 -0.29
N ASN A 32 5.52 -11.49 -0.68
CA ASN A 32 4.61 -11.52 -1.82
C ASN A 32 5.41 -11.59 -3.13
N PRO A 33 5.41 -12.72 -3.86
CA PRO A 33 6.19 -12.84 -5.11
C PRO A 33 5.65 -11.96 -6.24
N ASN A 34 4.42 -11.42 -6.09
CA ASN A 34 3.81 -10.53 -7.07
C ASN A 34 4.11 -9.05 -6.80
N ALA A 35 4.64 -8.71 -5.62
CA ALA A 35 5.02 -7.35 -5.30
C ALA A 35 6.44 -7.07 -5.83
N PRO A 36 6.67 -5.95 -6.54
CA PRO A 36 8.01 -5.58 -6.92
C PRO A 36 8.83 -5.25 -5.66
N LYS A 37 10.07 -5.77 -5.59
CA LYS A 37 10.98 -5.51 -4.47
C LYS A 37 11.64 -4.13 -4.57
N ASP A 38 12.01 -3.74 -5.78
CA ASP A 38 12.57 -2.44 -6.11
C ASP A 38 12.10 -2.02 -7.50
N VAL A 39 11.70 -0.77 -7.65
CA VAL A 39 11.19 -0.21 -8.90
C VAL A 39 11.99 1.04 -9.23
N PRO A 40 12.60 1.13 -10.42
CA PRO A 40 13.36 2.32 -10.81
C PRO A 40 12.43 3.51 -11.01
N ALA A 41 12.90 4.72 -10.67
CA ALA A 41 12.12 5.96 -10.75
C ALA A 41 11.45 6.19 -12.12
N GLN A 42 12.12 5.80 -13.21
CA GLN A 42 11.62 5.92 -14.58
C GLN A 42 10.34 5.10 -14.86
N VAL A 43 10.07 4.07 -14.07
CA VAL A 43 8.84 3.26 -14.16
C VAL A 43 7.72 3.86 -13.29
N ILE A 44 8.06 4.48 -12.15
CA ILE A 44 7.10 5.10 -11.23
C ILE A 44 6.61 6.46 -11.78
N LEU A 45 7.51 7.23 -12.41
CA LEU A 45 7.26 8.60 -12.86
C LEU A 45 6.01 8.74 -13.77
N PRO A 46 5.79 7.90 -14.80
CA PRO A 46 4.58 8.00 -15.62
C PRO A 46 3.29 7.83 -14.81
N GLN A 47 3.28 6.89 -13.86
CA GLN A 47 2.13 6.63 -12.99
C GLN A 47 1.89 7.80 -12.04
N ALA A 48 2.93 8.36 -11.44
CA ALA A 48 2.80 9.52 -10.55
C ALA A 48 2.20 10.73 -11.29
N ILE A 49 2.66 11.01 -12.52
CA ILE A 49 2.11 12.08 -13.38
C ILE A 49 0.64 11.81 -13.68
N GLN A 50 0.33 10.63 -14.23
CA GLN A 50 -1.03 10.32 -14.65
C GLN A 50 -1.98 10.31 -13.45
N GLY A 51 -1.62 9.63 -12.37
CA GLY A 51 -2.43 9.48 -11.17
C GLY A 51 -2.76 10.82 -10.51
N THR A 52 -1.79 11.74 -10.45
CA THR A 52 -2.01 13.09 -9.91
C THR A 52 -2.96 13.91 -10.79
N VAL A 53 -2.79 13.82 -12.12
CA VAL A 53 -3.66 14.55 -13.06
C VAL A 53 -5.07 13.98 -13.03
N GLU A 54 -5.21 12.65 -12.99
CA GLU A 54 -6.49 11.96 -12.89
C GLU A 54 -7.19 12.26 -11.57
N GLU A 55 -6.47 12.36 -10.45
CA GLU A 55 -7.07 12.76 -9.18
C GLU A 55 -7.63 14.18 -9.26
N ILE A 56 -6.79 15.15 -9.62
CA ILE A 56 -7.13 16.59 -9.56
C ILE A 56 -8.18 16.97 -10.61
N TYR A 57 -8.07 16.45 -11.83
CA TYR A 57 -8.98 16.77 -12.94
C TYR A 57 -10.06 15.71 -13.18
N GLY A 58 -10.07 14.65 -12.38
CA GLY A 58 -11.02 13.56 -12.51
C GLY A 58 -12.40 13.89 -11.96
N ASN A 59 -13.27 12.88 -12.04
CA ASN A 59 -14.65 13.03 -11.62
C ASN A 59 -14.77 13.46 -10.15
N TRP A 60 -14.10 12.74 -9.26
CA TRP A 60 -14.31 12.88 -7.82
C TRP A 60 -13.83 14.19 -7.22
N PHE A 61 -12.70 14.74 -7.67
CA PHE A 61 -12.20 16.02 -7.14
C PHE A 61 -12.72 17.21 -7.96
N ASN A 62 -12.65 17.13 -9.29
CA ASN A 62 -13.02 18.25 -10.14
C ASN A 62 -14.52 18.35 -10.38
N LEU A 63 -15.12 17.31 -10.96
CA LEU A 63 -16.52 17.33 -11.40
C LEU A 63 -17.51 17.32 -10.23
N GLU A 64 -17.14 16.67 -9.13
CA GLU A 64 -17.98 16.49 -7.95
C GLU A 64 -17.70 17.53 -6.84
N PHE A 65 -16.62 18.33 -6.94
CA PHE A 65 -16.29 19.31 -5.91
C PHE A 65 -15.79 20.66 -6.46
N THR A 66 -14.53 20.76 -6.90
CA THR A 66 -13.93 22.09 -7.15
C THR A 66 -14.61 22.86 -8.28
N GLY A 67 -15.06 22.16 -9.33
CA GLY A 67 -15.73 22.79 -10.46
C GLY A 67 -17.15 23.25 -10.14
N LEU A 68 -17.86 22.54 -9.24
CA LEU A 68 -19.17 22.95 -8.73
C LEU A 68 -19.06 24.19 -7.85
N PHE A 69 -18.08 24.20 -6.94
CA PHE A 69 -17.86 25.32 -6.04
C PHE A 69 -17.39 26.57 -6.79
N ALA A 70 -16.66 26.40 -7.89
CA ALA A 70 -16.32 27.47 -8.82
C ALA A 70 -17.46 27.83 -9.80
N GLN A 71 -18.59 27.12 -9.75
CA GLN A 71 -19.77 27.32 -10.60
C GLN A 71 -19.49 27.14 -12.12
N HIS A 72 -18.54 26.27 -12.48
CA HIS A 72 -18.29 25.93 -13.88
C HIS A 72 -19.41 25.07 -14.49
N TRP A 73 -20.10 24.28 -13.67
CA TRP A 73 -21.29 23.50 -14.02
C TRP A 73 -22.17 23.31 -12.79
N ALA A 74 -23.34 22.73 -12.99
CA ALA A 74 -24.29 22.36 -11.94
C ALA A 74 -24.68 20.90 -12.11
N LYS A 75 -25.08 20.24 -11.02
CA LYS A 75 -25.48 18.83 -11.04
C LYS A 75 -26.97 18.66 -11.24
N ILE A 76 -27.32 17.56 -11.90
CA ILE A 76 -28.71 17.09 -12.03
C ILE A 76 -29.00 15.85 -11.17
N GLN A 77 -27.95 15.13 -10.76
CA GLN A 77 -28.01 13.92 -9.94
C GLN A 77 -26.93 14.01 -8.87
N TYR A 78 -27.22 13.47 -7.69
CA TYR A 78 -26.35 13.58 -6.51
C TYR A 78 -25.99 15.04 -6.24
N VAL A 79 -26.99 15.91 -6.07
CA VAL A 79 -26.81 17.37 -6.03
C VAL A 79 -26.29 17.88 -4.69
N GLU A 80 -26.03 16.99 -3.74
CA GLU A 80 -25.62 17.33 -2.37
C GLU A 80 -24.36 18.20 -2.38
N GLU A 81 -23.35 17.85 -3.19
CA GLU A 81 -22.13 18.66 -3.27
C GLU A 81 -22.37 20.04 -3.92
N ASP A 82 -23.32 20.15 -4.86
CA ASP A 82 -23.73 21.42 -5.49
C ASP A 82 -24.54 22.31 -4.50
N GLN A 83 -25.10 21.70 -3.46
CA GLN A 83 -25.77 22.37 -2.34
C GLN A 83 -24.82 22.63 -1.15
N TYR A 84 -23.52 22.44 -1.34
CA TYR A 84 -22.48 22.59 -0.31
C TYR A 84 -22.62 21.59 0.86
N ASP A 85 -23.30 20.47 0.65
CA ASP A 85 -23.43 19.37 1.61
C ASP A 85 -22.43 18.25 1.26
N LEU A 86 -21.18 18.42 1.70
CA LEU A 86 -20.11 17.48 1.43
C LEU A 86 -20.11 16.33 2.44
N ARG A 87 -20.01 15.10 1.95
CA ARG A 87 -19.85 13.90 2.79
C ARG A 87 -18.45 13.89 3.42
N PRO A 88 -18.31 13.69 4.74
CA PRO A 88 -17.00 13.60 5.39
C PRO A 88 -16.07 12.54 4.78
N ALA A 89 -16.64 11.40 4.35
CA ALA A 89 -15.88 10.35 3.69
C ALA A 89 -15.25 10.81 2.36
N SER A 90 -15.94 11.65 1.58
CA SER A 90 -15.40 12.19 0.33
C SER A 90 -14.19 13.09 0.60
N ILE A 91 -14.27 13.94 1.62
CA ILE A 91 -13.15 14.81 2.02
C ILE A 91 -11.95 13.98 2.50
N SER A 92 -12.19 12.94 3.31
CA SER A 92 -11.13 12.03 3.75
C SER A 92 -10.46 11.32 2.58
N ASN A 93 -11.25 10.82 1.62
CA ASN A 93 -10.71 10.14 0.45
C ASN A 93 -9.83 11.07 -0.38
N TRP A 94 -10.28 12.29 -0.70
CA TRP A 94 -9.45 13.24 -1.44
C TRP A 94 -8.14 13.57 -0.74
N TRP A 95 -8.16 13.68 0.59
CA TRP A 95 -6.94 13.86 1.37
C TRP A 95 -6.02 12.64 1.25
N GLU A 96 -6.56 11.43 1.41
CA GLU A 96 -5.80 10.19 1.30
C GLU A 96 -5.22 9.99 -0.12
N ASP A 97 -5.99 10.25 -1.16
CA ASP A 97 -5.54 10.15 -2.55
C ASP A 97 -4.39 11.13 -2.84
N LEU A 98 -4.51 12.38 -2.41
CA LEU A 98 -3.45 13.37 -2.64
C LEU A 98 -2.20 13.10 -1.79
N TYR A 99 -2.35 12.77 -0.51
CA TYR A 99 -1.21 12.70 0.42
C TYR A 99 -0.64 11.30 0.61
N ALA A 100 -1.48 10.27 0.68
CA ALA A 100 -1.05 8.90 0.95
C ALA A 100 -0.77 8.10 -0.32
N ARG A 101 -1.33 8.53 -1.47
CA ARG A 101 -1.09 7.91 -2.78
C ARG A 101 -0.20 8.79 -3.66
N ASP A 102 -0.68 9.94 -4.13
CA ASP A 102 0.05 10.73 -5.15
C ASP A 102 1.35 11.33 -4.63
N LEU A 103 1.32 12.07 -3.53
CA LEU A 103 2.53 12.65 -2.94
C LEU A 103 3.52 11.58 -2.47
N LYS A 104 3.04 10.40 -2.08
CA LYS A 104 3.91 9.29 -1.71
C LYS A 104 4.70 8.76 -2.90
N ASP A 105 4.07 8.61 -4.07
CA ASP A 105 4.76 8.20 -5.29
C ASP A 105 5.80 9.25 -5.71
N TRP A 106 5.46 10.54 -5.60
CA TRP A 106 6.42 11.63 -5.85
C TRP A 106 7.61 11.62 -4.90
N GLN A 107 7.35 11.39 -3.61
CA GLN A 107 8.41 11.28 -2.61
C GLN A 107 9.34 10.10 -2.90
N LEU A 108 8.79 8.95 -3.29
CA LEU A 108 9.57 7.77 -3.67
C LEU A 108 10.45 8.05 -4.91
N ILE A 109 9.96 8.80 -5.88
CA ILE A 109 10.74 9.22 -7.06
C ILE A 109 11.91 10.12 -6.63
N ILE A 110 11.70 11.06 -5.70
CA ILE A 110 12.76 11.92 -5.18
C ILE A 110 13.84 11.09 -4.49
N GLU A 111 13.44 10.14 -3.63
CA GLU A 111 14.35 9.24 -2.91
C GLU A 111 15.19 8.42 -3.89
N LYS A 112 14.54 7.78 -4.88
CA LYS A 112 15.21 7.03 -5.94
C LYS A 112 16.17 7.88 -6.78
N GLY A 113 15.86 9.16 -6.95
CA GLY A 113 16.72 10.11 -7.66
C GLY A 113 18.00 10.51 -6.89
N GLN A 114 18.02 10.31 -5.57
CA GLN A 114 19.17 10.61 -4.70
C GLN A 114 20.08 9.41 -4.48
N GLU A 115 19.63 8.20 -4.81
CA GLU A 115 20.44 6.98 -4.70
C GLU A 115 21.70 7.09 -5.60
N PRO A 116 22.89 6.68 -5.11
CA PRO A 116 24.09 6.66 -5.93
C PRO A 116 23.86 5.78 -7.15
N ARG A 117 24.18 6.29 -8.34
CA ARG A 117 24.21 5.44 -9.54
C ARG A 117 25.27 4.36 -9.32
N SER A 118 24.85 3.10 -9.42
CA SER A 118 25.74 1.93 -9.42
C SER A 118 26.61 1.86 -10.67
#